data_AF-A0A7X0S036-F1
#
_entry.id   AF-A0A7X0S036-F1
#
_cell.length_a   1.000
_cell.length_b   1.000
_cell.length_c   1.000
_cell.angle_alpha   90.00
_cell.angle_beta   90.00
_cell.angle_gamma   90.00
#
_symmetry.space_group_name_H-M   'P 1'
#
loop_
_entity.id
_entity.type
_entity.pdbx_description
1 polymer ?
#
loop_
_entity_poly.entity_id
_entity_poly.type
_entity_poly.pdbx_seq_one_letter_code
_entity_poly.pdbx_strand_id
1 'polypeptide(L)'
;EAKLADGGVTEAKLADGVITKAKLADGHVTTAKLAESSVTAAKLADGNVTSTKLADGHVTAEKLADGSVTASKLAYGSVSTAKLADGGVTEAKLADGSVTAAKLADGGVNEAKLTDGSVSEAKLADGSVSEAKLTDGSVTEAKLTDGSVTEAKLADGGVTASKLADRVVIEAKLADGAVTEAKLADGVVTETKLADGNVTSAKLADGSVSATKLADGSVSATKLADGSVSTTKLADGDVTSAKLADGSVTLAKLADSNVTAAKLADG
;
A
#
# COMPACT_ATOMS: atom_id res chain seq x y z
N GLU A 1 -32.72 48.57 79.28
CA GLU A 1 -31.42 49.01 78.75
C GLU A 1 -31.59 50.31 77.99
N ALA A 2 -30.79 51.33 78.29
CA ALA A 2 -30.72 52.53 77.47
C ALA A 2 -30.00 52.18 76.17
N LYS A 3 -30.70 52.22 75.04
CA LYS A 3 -30.07 52.06 73.73
C LYS A 3 -29.32 53.35 73.40
N LEU A 4 -28.13 53.21 72.84
CA LEU A 4 -27.39 54.34 72.27
C LEU A 4 -28.25 54.95 71.15
N ALA A 5 -28.30 56.28 71.12
CA ALA A 5 -28.94 57.00 70.01
C ALA A 5 -28.22 56.69 68.70
N ASP A 6 -28.94 56.72 67.58
CA ASP A 6 -28.36 56.53 66.26
C ASP A 6 -27.26 57.58 65.99
N GLY A 7 -26.12 57.15 65.45
CA GLY A 7 -24.91 57.98 65.34
C GLY A 7 -24.25 58.38 66.68
N GLY A 8 -24.72 57.86 67.82
CA GLY A 8 -24.24 58.23 69.15
C GLY A 8 -22.77 57.87 69.42
N VAL A 9 -22.24 56.88 68.68
CA VAL A 9 -20.83 56.49 68.69
C VAL A 9 -20.20 56.95 67.38
N THR A 10 -19.34 57.96 67.46
CA THR A 10 -18.56 58.49 66.33
C THR A 10 -17.10 58.07 66.48
N GLU A 11 -16.32 58.18 65.41
CA GLU A 11 -14.87 57.90 65.42
C GLU A 11 -14.14 58.67 66.54
N ALA A 12 -14.47 59.95 66.73
CA ALA A 12 -13.90 60.78 67.79
C ALA A 12 -14.20 60.29 69.23
N LYS A 13 -15.19 59.41 69.40
CA LYS A 13 -15.56 58.81 70.70
C LYS A 13 -14.96 57.42 70.92
N LEU A 14 -14.30 56.84 69.92
CA LEU A 14 -13.62 55.56 70.02
C LEU A 14 -12.11 55.78 69.88
N ALA A 15 -11.37 55.63 70.99
CA ALA A 15 -9.92 55.59 70.92
C ALA A 15 -9.45 54.41 70.06
N ASP A 16 -8.30 54.55 69.40
CA ASP A 16 -7.73 53.47 68.59
C ASP A 16 -7.52 52.20 69.42
N GLY A 17 -7.82 51.04 68.82
CA GLY A 17 -7.75 49.74 69.48
C GLY A 17 -8.76 49.51 70.62
N VAL A 18 -9.68 50.44 70.91
CA VAL A 18 -10.63 50.29 72.03
C VAL A 18 -11.59 49.11 71.84
N ILE A 19 -11.93 48.76 70.60
CA ILE A 19 -12.72 47.58 70.25
C ILE A 19 -11.76 46.43 69.95
N THR A 20 -11.56 45.55 70.93
CA THR A 20 -10.71 44.37 70.80
C THR A 20 -11.55 43.12 70.52
N LYS A 21 -10.92 42.04 70.05
CA LYS A 21 -11.59 40.73 69.87
C LYS A 21 -12.34 40.29 71.14
N ALA A 22 -11.77 40.50 72.33
CA ALA A 22 -12.41 40.12 73.60
C ALA A 22 -13.71 40.90 73.90
N LYS A 23 -13.89 42.07 73.28
CA LYS A 23 -15.10 42.90 73.43
C LYS A 23 -16.16 42.62 72.35
N LEU A 24 -15.83 41.83 71.33
CA LEU A 24 -16.74 41.37 70.29
C LEU A 24 -16.94 39.87 70.46
N ALA A 25 -18.07 39.48 71.05
CA ALA A 25 -18.45 38.08 71.12
C ALA A 25 -18.59 37.48 69.71
N ASP A 26 -18.29 36.19 69.58
CA ASP A 26 -18.37 35.48 68.29
C ASP A 26 -19.78 35.62 67.68
N GLY A 27 -19.83 35.80 66.36
CA GLY A 27 -21.08 35.99 65.62
C GLY A 27 -21.78 37.35 65.81
N HIS A 28 -21.25 38.28 66.63
CA HIS A 28 -21.94 39.56 66.88
C HIS A 28 -21.76 40.60 65.78
N VAL A 29 -20.70 40.51 64.96
CA VAL A 29 -20.55 41.28 63.72
C VAL A 29 -21.14 40.45 62.58
N THR A 30 -22.44 40.60 62.36
CA THR A 30 -23.16 39.92 61.27
C THR A 30 -23.12 40.77 60.00
N THR A 31 -23.37 40.15 58.85
CA THR A 31 -23.46 40.87 57.56
C THR A 31 -24.50 41.99 57.59
N ALA A 32 -25.63 41.81 58.28
CA ALA A 32 -26.67 42.84 58.43
C ALA A 32 -26.21 44.08 59.23
N LYS A 33 -25.13 43.97 60.01
CA LYS A 33 -24.54 45.09 60.77
C LYS A 33 -23.39 45.76 60.02
N LEU A 34 -22.99 45.22 58.87
CA LEU A 34 -21.99 45.82 58.00
C LEU A 34 -22.72 46.59 56.90
N ALA A 35 -22.39 47.87 56.73
CA ALA A 35 -22.89 48.64 55.60
C ALA A 35 -22.37 48.02 54.29
N GLU A 36 -23.14 48.19 53.20
CA GLU A 36 -22.71 47.72 51.88
C GLU A 36 -21.34 48.31 51.52
N SER A 37 -20.48 47.49 50.92
CA SER A 37 -19.09 47.84 50.57
C SER A 37 -18.21 48.30 51.75
N SER A 38 -18.64 48.15 53.00
CA SER A 38 -17.86 48.60 54.17
C SER A 38 -16.55 47.83 54.37
N VAL A 39 -16.48 46.58 53.91
CA VAL A 39 -15.26 45.76 53.87
C VAL A 39 -14.71 45.79 52.45
N THR A 40 -13.75 46.68 52.19
CA THR A 40 -13.07 46.80 50.90
C THR A 40 -11.76 46.02 50.90
N ALA A 41 -11.20 45.76 49.71
CA ALA A 41 -9.89 45.12 49.57
C ALA A 41 -8.80 45.87 50.37
N ALA A 42 -8.80 47.21 50.36
CA ALA A 42 -7.84 48.03 51.11
C ALA A 42 -7.93 47.88 52.65
N LYS A 43 -9.07 47.39 53.17
CA LYS A 43 -9.26 47.10 54.60
C LYS A 43 -8.88 45.67 54.98
N LEU A 44 -8.58 44.82 54.00
CA LEU A 44 -8.09 43.46 54.20
C LEU A 44 -6.60 43.43 53.92
N ALA A 45 -5.79 43.16 54.94
CA ALA A 45 -4.37 42.92 54.72
C ALA A 45 -4.14 41.70 53.81
N ASP A 46 -3.08 41.74 53.01
CA ASP A 46 -2.71 40.66 52.12
C ASP A 46 -2.57 39.33 52.88
N GLY A 47 -3.14 38.27 52.32
CA GLY A 47 -3.13 36.94 52.95
C GLY A 47 -4.17 36.76 54.07
N ASN A 48 -4.99 37.76 54.41
CA ASN A 48 -6.03 37.57 55.43
C ASN A 48 -7.19 36.68 54.97
N VAL A 49 -7.46 36.60 53.67
CA VAL A 49 -8.44 35.66 53.09
C VAL A 49 -7.68 34.46 52.53
N THR A 50 -7.57 33.40 53.33
CA THR A 50 -6.93 32.13 52.94
C THR A 50 -7.97 31.10 52.55
N SER A 51 -7.58 30.07 51.80
CA SER A 51 -8.46 28.95 51.46
C SER A 51 -9.10 28.30 52.71
N THR A 52 -8.36 28.18 53.82
CA THR A 52 -8.88 27.63 55.09
C THR A 52 -9.96 28.47 55.77
N LYS A 53 -10.09 29.75 55.40
CA LYS A 53 -11.13 30.67 55.90
C LYS A 53 -12.34 30.73 54.96
N LEU A 54 -12.25 30.11 53.80
CA LEU A 54 -13.36 29.96 52.86
C LEU A 54 -13.91 28.54 53.02
N ALA A 55 -15.20 28.44 53.35
CA ALA A 55 -15.84 27.13 53.40
C ALA A 55 -15.89 26.50 52.00
N ASP A 56 -15.76 25.17 51.94
CA ASP A 56 -15.78 24.41 50.69
C ASP A 56 -17.05 24.72 49.89
N GLY A 57 -16.89 24.91 48.58
CA GLY A 57 -18.00 25.25 47.68
C GLY A 57 -18.49 26.70 47.75
N HIS A 58 -17.92 27.57 48.59
CA HIS A 58 -18.34 28.98 48.64
C HIS A 58 -17.78 29.87 47.53
N VAL A 59 -16.67 29.48 46.88
CA VAL A 59 -16.19 30.12 45.64
C VAL A 59 -16.71 29.29 44.47
N THR A 60 -17.88 29.66 43.96
CA THR A 60 -18.51 29.01 42.80
C THR A 60 -18.18 29.76 41.51
N ALA A 61 -18.42 29.13 40.36
CA ALA A 61 -18.17 29.74 39.07
C ALA A 61 -18.92 31.08 38.90
N GLU A 62 -20.16 31.17 39.40
CA GLU A 62 -21.01 32.36 39.30
C GLU A 62 -20.49 33.55 40.12
N LYS A 63 -19.62 33.29 41.11
CA LYS A 63 -18.98 34.33 41.95
C LYS A 63 -17.65 34.81 41.38
N LEU A 64 -17.14 34.13 40.35
CA LEU A 64 -15.93 34.53 39.64
C LEU A 64 -16.36 35.32 38.40
N ALA A 65 -15.85 36.55 38.28
CA ALA A 65 -16.04 37.31 37.06
C ALA A 65 -15.39 36.59 35.87
N ASP A 66 -15.97 36.73 34.68
CA ASP A 66 -15.41 36.14 33.45
C ASP A 66 -13.96 36.61 33.24
N GLY A 67 -13.08 35.65 32.93
CA GLY A 67 -11.64 35.92 32.76
C GLY A 67 -10.89 36.23 34.06
N SER A 68 -11.53 36.16 35.24
CA SER A 68 -10.84 36.40 36.52
C SER A 68 -9.77 35.34 36.83
N VAL A 69 -9.92 34.11 36.33
CA VAL A 69 -8.90 33.05 36.40
C VAL A 69 -8.24 32.90 35.03
N THR A 70 -7.07 33.52 34.88
CA THR A 70 -6.25 33.42 33.66
C THR A 70 -5.16 32.36 33.82
N ALA A 71 -4.59 31.89 32.72
CA ALA A 71 -3.48 30.94 32.75
C ALA A 71 -2.31 31.42 33.62
N SER A 72 -2.01 32.73 33.63
CA SER A 72 -0.96 33.33 34.48
C SER A 72 -1.24 33.28 35.98
N LYS A 73 -2.50 33.12 36.38
CA LYS A 73 -2.92 33.00 37.79
C LYS A 73 -2.94 31.54 38.27
N LEU A 74 -2.77 30.59 37.36
CA LEU A 74 -2.69 29.16 37.67
C LEU A 74 -1.24 28.74 37.82
N ALA A 75 -0.90 28.14 38.96
CA ALA A 75 0.42 27.53 39.13
C ALA A 75 0.62 26.38 38.12
N TYR A 76 1.86 26.16 37.69
CA TYR A 76 2.18 25.03 36.80
C TYR A 76 1.72 23.70 37.42
N GLY A 77 1.04 22.86 36.64
CA GLY A 77 0.49 21.58 37.10
C GLY A 77 -0.76 21.68 37.99
N SER A 78 -1.27 22.89 38.27
CA SER A 78 -2.48 23.06 39.10
C SER A 78 -3.74 22.46 38.48
N VAL A 79 -3.81 22.37 37.15
CA VAL A 79 -4.82 21.64 36.39
C VAL A 79 -4.19 20.32 35.91
N SER A 80 -4.35 19.26 36.71
CA SER A 80 -3.92 17.92 36.32
C SER A 80 -5.00 17.22 35.50
N THR A 81 -4.63 16.14 34.80
CA THR A 81 -5.58 15.31 34.05
C THR A 81 -6.73 14.80 34.92
N ALA A 82 -6.47 14.44 36.17
CA ALA A 82 -7.49 14.00 37.13
C ALA A 82 -8.52 15.09 37.49
N LYS A 83 -8.23 16.37 37.22
CA LYS A 83 -9.15 17.49 37.43
C LYS A 83 -9.94 17.85 36.17
N LEU A 84 -9.60 17.25 35.03
CA LEU A 84 -10.38 17.36 33.80
C LEU A 84 -11.38 16.22 33.78
N ALA A 85 -12.67 16.54 33.64
CA ALA A 85 -13.68 15.54 33.36
C ALA A 85 -13.39 14.86 32.01
N ASP A 86 -13.84 13.61 31.84
CA ASP A 86 -13.78 12.93 30.55
C ASP A 86 -14.50 13.76 29.47
N GLY A 87 -13.85 13.94 28.32
CA GLY A 87 -14.32 14.86 27.27
C GLY A 87 -14.16 16.35 27.60
N GLY A 88 -13.48 16.69 28.71
CA GLY A 88 -13.25 18.07 29.14
C GLY A 88 -12.39 18.90 28.18
N VAL A 89 -11.55 18.24 27.37
CA VAL A 89 -10.81 18.84 26.24
C VAL A 89 -11.46 18.34 24.96
N THR A 90 -12.19 19.23 24.29
CA THR A 90 -12.85 18.98 23.00
C THR A 90 -12.03 19.58 21.88
N GLU A 91 -12.33 19.18 20.63
CA GLU A 91 -11.69 19.75 19.43
C GLU A 91 -11.78 21.29 19.42
N ALA A 92 -12.95 21.87 19.71
CA ALA A 92 -13.14 23.32 19.77
C ALA A 92 -12.29 24.05 20.84
N LYS A 93 -11.72 23.33 21.81
CA LYS A 93 -10.82 23.87 22.84
C LYS A 93 -9.35 23.75 22.44
N LEU A 94 -9.04 23.02 21.37
CA LEU A 94 -7.71 22.87 20.81
C LEU A 94 -7.58 23.82 19.62
N ALA A 95 -6.59 24.70 19.65
CA ALA A 95 -6.26 25.49 18.46
C ALA A 95 -5.75 24.57 17.34
N ASP A 96 -5.98 24.95 16.09
CA ASP A 96 -5.48 24.22 14.93
C ASP A 96 -3.95 24.02 15.02
N GLY A 97 -3.49 22.80 14.77
CA GLY A 97 -2.07 22.44 14.89
C GLY A 97 -1.53 22.39 16.32
N SER A 98 -2.36 22.57 17.35
CA SER A 98 -1.90 22.52 18.75
C SER A 98 -1.41 21.13 19.17
N VAL A 99 -1.89 20.05 18.54
CA VAL A 99 -1.39 18.68 18.72
C VAL A 99 -0.41 18.36 17.59
N THR A 100 0.87 18.62 17.85
CA THR A 100 1.97 18.33 16.92
C THR A 100 2.56 16.95 17.19
N ALA A 101 3.23 16.35 16.19
CA ALA A 101 3.96 15.09 16.38
C ALA A 101 4.92 15.12 17.59
N ALA A 102 5.64 16.23 17.82
CA ALA A 102 6.56 16.37 18.97
C ALA A 102 5.87 16.36 20.35
N LYS A 103 4.54 16.51 20.41
CA LYS A 103 3.74 16.43 21.65
C LYS A 103 3.13 15.04 21.86
N LEU A 104 3.19 14.18 20.85
CA LEU A 104 2.80 12.78 20.95
C LEU A 104 4.04 11.97 21.33
N ALA A 105 3.94 11.19 22.38
CA ALA A 105 4.98 10.19 22.67
C ALA A 105 5.04 9.17 21.52
N ASP A 106 6.21 8.55 21.33
CA ASP A 106 6.36 7.45 20.36
C ASP A 106 5.35 6.33 20.68
N GLY A 107 4.64 5.86 19.64
CA GLY A 107 3.53 4.92 19.79
C GLY A 107 2.25 5.51 20.43
N GLY A 108 2.21 6.83 20.63
CA GLY A 108 1.08 7.56 21.20
C GLY A 108 -0.19 7.46 20.35
N VAL A 109 -0.03 7.31 19.04
CA VAL A 109 -1.08 6.90 18.09
C VAL A 109 -0.73 5.49 17.62
N ASN A 110 -1.61 4.53 17.87
CA ASN A 110 -1.43 3.14 17.48
C ASN A 110 -2.74 2.61 16.89
N GLU A 111 -2.69 1.39 16.33
CA GLU A 111 -3.83 0.76 15.66
C GLU A 111 -5.09 0.75 16.52
N ALA A 112 -4.99 0.41 17.82
CA ALA A 112 -6.14 0.38 18.73
C ALA A 112 -6.78 1.76 18.98
N LYS A 113 -6.07 2.85 18.68
CA LYS A 113 -6.55 4.23 18.79
C LYS A 113 -7.05 4.81 17.46
N LEU A 114 -6.79 4.14 16.35
CA LEU A 114 -7.27 4.52 15.03
C LEU A 114 -8.50 3.68 14.71
N THR A 115 -9.67 4.31 14.64
CA THR A 115 -10.86 3.62 14.17
C THR A 115 -10.75 3.33 12.68
N ASP A 116 -11.42 2.27 12.21
CA ASP A 116 -11.47 1.95 10.78
C ASP A 116 -11.90 3.18 9.96
N GLY A 117 -11.17 3.44 8.86
CA GLY A 117 -11.39 4.59 7.99
C GLY A 117 -10.92 5.95 8.54
N SER A 118 -10.33 6.00 9.75
CA SER A 118 -9.79 7.26 10.31
C SER A 118 -8.66 7.86 9.48
N VAL A 119 -7.87 7.01 8.81
CA VAL A 119 -6.85 7.40 7.81
C VAL A 119 -7.41 7.10 6.42
N SER A 120 -7.96 8.12 5.77
CA SER A 120 -8.46 8.05 4.39
C SER A 120 -7.40 8.52 3.40
N GLU A 121 -7.56 8.20 2.12
CA GLU A 121 -6.71 8.68 1.03
C GLU A 121 -6.53 10.21 1.07
N ALA A 122 -7.62 10.97 1.23
CA ALA A 122 -7.58 12.44 1.31
C ALA A 122 -6.76 12.99 2.51
N LYS A 123 -6.44 12.16 3.51
CA LYS A 123 -5.61 12.53 4.67
C LYS A 123 -4.14 12.12 4.51
N LEU A 124 -3.84 11.28 3.52
CA LEU A 124 -2.48 10.88 3.17
C LEU A 124 -1.98 11.81 2.07
N ALA A 125 -0.92 12.57 2.36
CA ALA A 125 -0.24 13.34 1.33
C ALA A 125 0.40 12.39 0.29
N ASP A 126 0.52 12.85 -0.95
CA ASP A 126 1.21 12.11 -2.00
C ASP A 126 2.62 11.72 -1.55
N GLY A 127 2.98 10.44 -1.74
CA GLY A 127 4.28 9.89 -1.32
C GLY A 127 4.43 9.71 0.20
N SER A 128 3.41 9.95 1.01
CA SER A 128 3.47 9.75 2.47
C SER A 128 3.71 8.30 2.87
N VAL A 129 3.29 7.33 2.05
CA VAL A 129 3.62 5.91 2.17
C VAL A 129 4.71 5.57 1.14
N SER A 130 5.97 5.64 1.58
CA SER A 130 7.13 5.28 0.77
C SER A 130 7.53 3.82 0.97
N GLU A 131 8.32 3.26 0.04
CA GLU A 131 8.89 1.91 0.15
C GLU A 131 9.57 1.67 1.51
N ALA A 132 10.40 2.60 1.98
CA ALA A 132 11.09 2.50 3.28
C ALA A 132 10.16 2.43 4.51
N LYS A 133 8.86 2.75 4.35
CA LYS A 133 7.85 2.65 5.41
C LYS A 133 7.03 1.37 5.33
N LEU A 134 7.14 0.62 4.23
CA LEU A 134 6.52 -0.68 4.05
C LEU A 134 7.54 -1.75 4.41
N THR A 135 7.29 -2.50 5.47
CA THR A 135 8.12 -3.66 5.80
C THR A 135 7.86 -4.79 4.80
N ASP A 136 8.82 -5.70 4.64
CA ASP A 136 8.64 -6.89 3.82
C ASP A 136 7.37 -7.66 4.23
N GLY A 137 6.56 -8.04 3.24
CA GLY A 137 5.28 -8.73 3.44
C GLY A 137 4.14 -7.86 3.99
N SER A 138 4.33 -6.54 4.14
CA SER A 138 3.26 -5.65 4.62
C SER A 138 2.09 -5.52 3.66
N VAL A 139 2.31 -5.64 2.34
CA VAL A 139 1.27 -5.71 1.31
C VAL A 139 1.01 -7.17 0.97
N THR A 140 -0.08 -7.72 1.52
CA THR A 140 -0.49 -9.11 1.28
C THR A 140 -1.61 -9.17 0.24
N GLU A 141 -1.85 -10.36 -0.32
CA GLU A 141 -2.95 -10.60 -1.26
C GLU A 141 -4.30 -10.10 -0.71
N ALA A 142 -4.62 -10.41 0.55
CA ALA A 142 -5.87 -9.96 1.18
C ALA A 142 -6.02 -8.43 1.29
N LYS A 143 -4.93 -7.66 1.16
CA LYS A 143 -4.94 -6.18 1.16
C LYS A 143 -5.05 -5.58 -0.24
N LEU A 144 -4.86 -6.39 -1.28
CA LEU A 144 -5.00 -5.99 -2.67
C LEU A 144 -6.37 -6.45 -3.16
N THR A 145 -7.22 -5.51 -3.54
CA THR A 145 -8.48 -5.85 -4.22
C THR A 145 -8.20 -6.41 -5.61
N ASP A 146 -9.08 -7.28 -6.10
CA ASP A 146 -8.97 -7.82 -7.46
C ASP A 146 -8.88 -6.69 -8.49
N GLY A 147 -7.89 -6.79 -9.39
CA GLY A 147 -7.63 -5.77 -10.39
C GLY A 147 -6.96 -4.49 -9.87
N SER A 148 -6.56 -4.42 -8.61
CA SER A 148 -5.86 -3.26 -8.05
C SER A 148 -4.48 -3.02 -8.67
N VAL A 149 -3.79 -4.09 -9.09
CA VAL A 149 -2.53 -4.03 -9.85
C VAL A 149 -2.85 -4.14 -11.34
N THR A 150 -2.88 -2.99 -12.03
CA THR A 150 -3.14 -2.90 -13.47
C THR A 150 -1.84 -2.73 -14.25
N GLU A 151 -1.89 -2.97 -15.56
CA GLU A 151 -0.76 -2.75 -16.46
C GLU A 151 -0.19 -1.33 -16.33
N ALA A 152 -1.04 -0.30 -16.29
CA ALA A 152 -0.61 1.10 -16.13
C ALA A 152 0.11 1.40 -14.81
N LYS A 153 -0.01 0.52 -13.79
CA LYS A 153 0.68 0.64 -12.51
C LYS A 153 2.00 -0.13 -12.46
N LEU A 154 2.26 -0.99 -13.45
CA LEU A 154 3.51 -1.69 -13.60
C LEU A 154 4.39 -0.89 -14.57
N ALA A 155 5.54 -0.43 -14.10
CA ALA A 155 6.54 0.14 -14.98
C ALA A 155 7.00 -0.91 -16.01
N ASP A 156 7.43 -0.46 -17.19
CA ASP A 156 8.05 -1.32 -18.20
C ASP A 156 9.23 -2.09 -17.59
N GLY A 157 9.24 -3.41 -17.76
CA GLY A 157 10.23 -4.29 -17.12
C GLY A 157 10.01 -4.51 -15.61
N GLY A 158 8.90 -4.04 -15.04
CA GLY A 158 8.54 -4.22 -13.64
C GLY A 158 8.36 -5.68 -13.24
N VAL A 159 7.94 -6.53 -14.18
CA VAL A 159 7.88 -8.00 -14.03
C VAL A 159 8.89 -8.63 -15.00
N THR A 160 10.03 -9.07 -14.46
CA THR A 160 11.07 -9.76 -15.21
C THR A 160 10.93 -11.27 -15.05
N ALA A 161 11.55 -12.04 -15.95
CA ALA A 161 11.59 -13.50 -15.84
C ALA A 161 12.15 -13.98 -14.48
N SER A 162 13.14 -13.27 -13.92
CA SER A 162 13.71 -13.58 -12.60
C SER A 162 12.76 -13.33 -11.42
N LYS A 163 11.70 -12.53 -11.60
CA LYS A 163 10.67 -12.27 -10.57
C LYS A 163 9.54 -13.30 -10.64
N LEU A 164 9.50 -14.10 -11.69
CA LEU A 164 8.53 -15.18 -11.86
C LEU A 164 9.10 -16.46 -11.26
N ALA A 165 8.30 -17.13 -10.43
CA ALA A 165 8.67 -18.46 -9.95
C ALA A 165 8.79 -19.45 -11.11
N ASP A 166 9.68 -20.44 -10.96
CA ASP A 166 9.85 -21.48 -11.96
C ASP A 166 8.52 -22.12 -12.32
N ARG A 167 8.26 -22.25 -13.63
CA ARG A 167 7.04 -22.87 -14.20
C ARG A 167 5.73 -22.17 -13.83
N VAL A 168 5.75 -20.90 -13.42
CA VAL A 168 4.51 -20.15 -13.14
C VAL A 168 3.67 -19.90 -14.41
N VAL A 169 4.32 -19.75 -15.57
CA VAL A 169 3.65 -19.69 -16.87
C VAL A 169 3.47 -21.12 -17.39
N ILE A 170 2.26 -21.65 -17.23
CA ILE A 170 1.85 -22.97 -17.72
C ILE A 170 0.90 -22.84 -18.91
N GLU A 171 0.68 -23.95 -19.62
CA GLU A 171 -0.22 -24.02 -20.78
C GLU A 171 -1.60 -23.42 -20.48
N ALA A 172 -2.22 -23.77 -19.36
CA ALA A 172 -3.53 -23.24 -18.97
C ALA A 172 -3.57 -21.71 -18.72
N LYS A 173 -2.41 -21.05 -18.66
CA LYS A 173 -2.26 -19.59 -18.52
C LYS A 173 -1.98 -18.89 -19.85
N LEU A 174 -1.65 -19.64 -20.90
CA LEU A 174 -1.49 -19.13 -22.25
C LEU A 174 -2.80 -19.33 -23.02
N ALA A 175 -3.39 -18.22 -23.48
CA ALA A 175 -4.49 -18.28 -24.42
C ALA A 175 -4.03 -18.93 -25.74
N ASP A 176 -4.96 -19.51 -26.50
CA ASP A 176 -4.64 -20.01 -27.84
C ASP A 176 -4.09 -18.88 -28.72
N GLY A 177 -3.03 -19.16 -29.47
CA GLY A 177 -2.29 -18.16 -30.24
C GLY A 177 -1.51 -17.12 -29.42
N ALA A 178 -1.38 -17.27 -28.08
CA ALA A 178 -0.64 -16.31 -27.26
C ALA A 178 0.85 -16.21 -27.64
N VAL A 179 1.46 -17.29 -28.13
CA VAL A 179 2.82 -17.32 -28.67
C VAL A 179 2.74 -17.26 -30.19
N THR A 180 2.94 -16.07 -30.75
CA THR A 180 2.95 -15.84 -32.20
C THR A 180 4.38 -15.82 -32.74
N GLU A 181 4.53 -15.95 -34.05
CA GLU A 181 5.84 -15.84 -34.73
C GLU A 181 6.57 -14.55 -34.35
N ALA A 182 5.88 -13.39 -34.34
CA ALA A 182 6.47 -12.11 -33.96
C ALA A 182 6.97 -12.05 -32.50
N LYS A 183 6.54 -12.96 -31.62
CA LYS A 183 7.01 -13.06 -30.22
C LYS A 183 8.19 -14.02 -30.06
N LEU A 184 8.51 -14.81 -31.09
CA LEU A 184 9.65 -15.71 -31.13
C LEU A 184 10.77 -15.03 -31.93
N ALA A 185 11.87 -14.70 -31.27
CA ALA A 185 13.04 -14.19 -31.97
C ALA A 185 13.58 -15.23 -32.96
N ASP A 186 14.17 -14.76 -34.07
CA ASP A 186 14.77 -15.63 -35.07
C ASP A 186 15.79 -16.59 -34.44
N GLY A 187 15.68 -17.87 -34.80
CA GLY A 187 16.54 -18.92 -34.27
C GLY A 187 16.28 -19.32 -32.81
N VAL A 188 15.23 -18.79 -32.15
CA VAL A 188 14.91 -19.19 -30.77
C VAL A 188 14.48 -20.64 -30.68
N VAL A 189 13.83 -21.19 -31.72
CA VAL A 189 13.52 -22.63 -31.82
C VAL A 189 14.67 -23.32 -32.54
N THR A 190 15.58 -23.90 -31.76
CA THR A 190 16.75 -24.65 -32.26
C THR A 190 16.44 -26.14 -32.34
N GLU A 191 17.25 -26.89 -33.10
CA GLU A 191 17.16 -28.35 -33.18
C GLU A 191 17.16 -29.01 -31.80
N THR A 192 18.04 -28.59 -30.89
CA THR A 192 18.12 -29.10 -29.52
C THR A 192 16.88 -28.83 -28.65
N LYS A 193 16.01 -27.89 -29.05
CA LYS A 193 14.74 -27.59 -28.36
C LYS A 193 13.56 -28.39 -28.92
N LEU A 194 13.73 -29.01 -30.09
CA LEU A 194 12.76 -29.93 -30.67
C LEU A 194 13.25 -31.36 -30.42
N ALA A 195 12.59 -32.05 -29.48
CA ALA A 195 12.89 -33.47 -29.27
C ALA A 195 12.60 -34.29 -30.54
N ASP A 196 13.35 -35.37 -30.73
CA ASP A 196 13.17 -36.29 -31.85
C ASP A 196 11.71 -36.77 -31.93
N GLY A 197 11.15 -36.70 -33.14
CA GLY A 197 9.74 -37.05 -33.38
C GLY A 197 8.73 -35.95 -33.05
N ASN A 198 9.14 -34.78 -32.53
CA ASN A 198 8.20 -33.68 -32.28
C ASN A 198 7.66 -33.06 -33.58
N VAL A 199 8.44 -33.06 -34.67
CA VAL A 199 7.96 -32.66 -36.00
C VAL A 199 7.60 -33.92 -36.78
N THR A 200 6.33 -34.31 -36.73
CA THR A 200 5.80 -35.45 -37.49
C THR A 200 5.24 -35.00 -38.83
N SER A 201 5.09 -35.93 -39.78
CA SER A 201 4.43 -35.65 -41.06
C SER A 201 3.04 -35.04 -40.88
N ALA A 202 2.27 -35.48 -39.88
CA ALA A 202 0.95 -34.93 -39.58
C ALA A 202 0.96 -33.46 -39.12
N LYS A 203 2.11 -32.94 -38.65
CA LYS A 203 2.29 -31.54 -38.26
C LYS A 203 2.80 -30.67 -39.41
N LEU A 204 3.20 -31.28 -40.52
CA LEU A 204 3.63 -30.61 -41.73
C LEU A 204 2.44 -30.55 -42.69
N ALA A 205 2.07 -29.34 -43.11
CA ALA A 205 1.09 -29.20 -44.17
C ALA A 205 1.61 -29.81 -45.49
N ASP A 206 0.71 -30.31 -46.33
CA ASP A 206 1.09 -30.86 -47.63
C ASP A 206 1.85 -29.82 -48.46
N GLY A 207 2.99 -30.22 -49.03
CA GLY A 207 3.88 -29.33 -49.78
C GLY A 207 4.71 -28.36 -48.94
N SER A 208 4.61 -28.39 -47.60
CA SER A 208 5.40 -27.51 -46.73
C SER A 208 6.90 -27.73 -46.83
N VAL A 209 7.35 -28.95 -47.19
CA VAL A 209 8.75 -29.26 -47.54
C VAL A 209 8.87 -29.40 -49.06
N SER A 210 9.11 -28.27 -49.73
CA SER A 210 9.33 -28.22 -51.17
C SER A 210 10.79 -28.53 -51.53
N ALA A 211 11.06 -28.86 -52.80
CA ALA A 211 12.41 -29.08 -53.30
C ALA A 211 13.35 -27.88 -53.01
N THR A 212 12.83 -26.65 -53.07
CA THR A 212 13.58 -25.43 -52.76
C THR A 212 13.96 -25.27 -51.29
N LYS A 213 13.30 -26.00 -50.38
CA LYS A 213 13.60 -26.02 -48.94
C LYS A 213 14.56 -27.14 -48.56
N LEU A 214 14.84 -28.06 -49.50
CA LEU A 214 15.83 -29.12 -49.33
C LEU A 214 17.15 -28.63 -49.89
N ALA A 215 18.20 -28.64 -49.06
CA ALA A 215 19.55 -28.39 -49.56
C ALA A 215 19.98 -29.51 -50.53
N ASP A 216 20.82 -29.18 -51.49
CA ASP A 216 21.37 -30.17 -52.43
C ASP A 216 22.06 -31.32 -51.67
N GLY A 217 21.74 -32.56 -52.04
CA GLY A 217 22.27 -33.76 -51.38
C GLY A 217 21.65 -34.07 -50.00
N SER A 218 20.70 -33.28 -49.51
CA SER A 218 20.04 -33.51 -48.22
C SER A 218 19.23 -34.82 -48.17
N VAL A 219 18.74 -35.31 -49.31
CA VAL A 219 18.11 -36.62 -49.47
C VAL A 219 19.11 -37.58 -50.13
N SER A 220 19.92 -38.25 -49.31
CA SER A 220 20.85 -39.27 -49.77
C SER A 220 20.17 -40.62 -49.94
N ALA A 221 20.79 -41.55 -50.69
CA ALA A 221 20.28 -42.91 -50.87
C ALA A 221 20.00 -43.62 -49.53
N THR A 222 20.81 -43.38 -48.50
CA THR A 222 20.63 -43.93 -47.15
C THR A 222 19.39 -43.41 -46.41
N LYS A 223 18.83 -42.27 -46.84
CA LYS A 223 17.59 -41.69 -46.28
C LYS A 223 16.34 -42.16 -47.02
N LEU A 224 16.51 -42.85 -48.15
CA LEU A 224 15.42 -43.45 -48.91
C LEU A 224 15.29 -44.91 -48.49
N ALA A 225 14.08 -45.29 -48.05
CA ALA A 225 13.78 -46.70 -47.82
C ALA A 225 13.80 -47.47 -49.15
N ASP A 226 14.12 -48.76 -49.11
CA ASP A 226 14.09 -49.62 -50.29
C ASP A 226 12.69 -49.60 -50.94
N GLY A 227 12.65 -49.41 -52.26
CA GLY A 227 11.41 -49.29 -53.03
C GLY A 227 10.67 -47.96 -52.85
N SER A 228 11.20 -47.00 -52.09
CA SER A 228 10.56 -45.68 -51.90
C SER A 228 10.48 -44.87 -53.21
N VAL A 229 11.39 -45.09 -54.16
CA VAL A 229 11.33 -44.53 -55.52
C VAL A 229 10.81 -45.62 -56.47
N SER A 230 9.51 -45.66 -56.67
CA SER A 230 8.85 -46.60 -57.59
C SER A 230 8.75 -46.02 -58.99
N THR A 231 8.49 -46.87 -60.00
CA THR A 231 8.27 -46.44 -61.39
C THR A 231 7.13 -45.44 -61.52
N THR A 232 6.11 -45.51 -60.66
CA THR A 232 5.01 -44.54 -60.62
C THR A 232 5.40 -43.16 -60.10
N LYS A 233 6.56 -43.03 -59.45
CA LYS A 233 7.12 -41.76 -58.94
C LYS A 233 8.17 -41.15 -59.87
N LEU A 234 8.56 -41.88 -60.91
CA LEU A 234 9.44 -41.41 -61.99
C LEU A 234 8.58 -41.18 -63.22
N ALA A 235 8.52 -39.96 -63.73
CA ALA A 235 7.87 -39.70 -65.00
C ALA A 235 8.66 -40.32 -66.15
N ASP A 236 7.97 -40.60 -67.26
CA ASP A 236 8.62 -41.07 -68.48
C ASP A 236 9.69 -40.06 -68.93
N GLY A 237 10.92 -40.54 -69.12
CA GLY A 237 12.07 -39.70 -69.47
C GLY A 237 12.83 -39.10 -68.28
N ASP A 238 12.40 -39.31 -67.03
CA ASP A 238 13.13 -38.82 -65.86
C ASP A 238 14.48 -39.49 -65.68
N VAL A 239 14.63 -40.76 -66.07
CA VAL A 239 15.92 -41.46 -66.07
C VAL A 239 16.50 -41.41 -67.48
N THR A 240 17.35 -40.43 -67.73
CA THR A 240 18.05 -40.25 -69.01
C THR A 240 19.40 -40.95 -69.00
N SER A 241 19.97 -41.21 -70.18
CA SER A 241 21.33 -41.76 -70.31
C SER A 241 22.36 -40.93 -69.55
N ALA A 242 22.23 -39.59 -69.56
CA ALA A 242 23.11 -38.69 -68.81
C ALA A 242 23.01 -38.83 -67.27
N LYS A 243 21.91 -39.40 -66.75
CA LYS A 243 21.72 -39.68 -65.32
C LYS A 243 22.21 -41.07 -64.91
N LEU A 244 22.57 -41.92 -65.88
CA LEU A 244 23.12 -43.25 -65.66
C LEU A 244 24.63 -43.21 -65.92
N ALA A 245 25.43 -43.55 -64.92
CA ALA A 245 26.87 -43.70 -65.14
C ALA A 245 27.15 -44.86 -66.11
N ASP A 246 28.22 -44.75 -66.90
CA ASP A 246 28.65 -45.81 -67.81
C ASP A 246 28.84 -47.13 -67.05
N GLY A 247 28.26 -48.21 -67.58
CA GLY A 247 28.29 -49.53 -66.94
C GLY A 247 27.39 -49.69 -65.71
N SER A 248 26.60 -48.67 -65.32
CA SER A 248 25.68 -48.77 -64.18
C SER A 248 24.54 -49.77 -64.42
N VAL A 249 24.10 -49.93 -65.67
CA VAL A 249 23.16 -50.96 -66.11
C VAL A 249 23.94 -52.10 -66.76
N THR A 250 24.01 -53.25 -66.09
CA THR A 250 24.70 -54.45 -66.59
C THR A 250 23.68 -55.52 -67.00
N LEU A 251 24.10 -56.49 -67.82
CA LEU A 251 23.27 -57.64 -68.20
C LEU A 251 22.68 -58.36 -66.98
N ALA A 252 23.44 -58.47 -65.88
CA ALA A 252 22.97 -59.09 -64.63
C ALA A 252 21.87 -58.29 -63.91
N LYS A 253 21.67 -57.00 -64.25
CA LYS A 253 20.62 -56.14 -63.70
C LYS A 253 19.36 -56.09 -64.58
N LEU A 254 19.41 -56.70 -65.76
CA LEU A 254 18.28 -56.81 -66.68
C LEU A 254 17.71 -58.22 -66.57
N ALA A 255 16.42 -58.35 -66.24
CA ALA A 255 15.75 -59.64 -66.36
C ALA A 255 15.67 -60.05 -67.84
N ASP A 256 15.75 -61.36 -68.10
CA ASP A 256 15.62 -61.91 -69.45
C ASP A 256 14.32 -61.39 -70.11
N SER A 257 14.44 -60.91 -71.35
CA SER A 257 13.36 -60.29 -72.16
C SER A 257 12.99 -58.82 -71.85
N ASN A 258 13.67 -58.13 -70.92
CA ASN A 258 13.37 -56.72 -70.65
C ASN A 258 13.83 -55.77 -71.77
N VAL A 259 14.90 -56.12 -72.48
CA VAL A 259 15.39 -55.40 -73.66
C VAL A 259 15.09 -56.24 -74.89
N THR A 260 14.20 -55.77 -75.75
CA THR A 260 13.86 -56.40 -77.03
C THR A 260 14.46 -55.58 -78.16
N ALA A 261 14.61 -56.17 -79.36
CA ALA A 261 15.11 -55.44 -80.54
C ALA A 261 14.29 -54.17 -80.83
N ALA A 262 12.98 -54.19 -80.56
CA ALA A 262 12.09 -53.03 -80.71
C ALA A 262 12.30 -51.92 -79.66
N LYS A 263 13.08 -52.17 -78.60
CA LYS A 263 13.39 -51.20 -77.53
C LYS A 263 14.78 -50.57 -77.68
N LEU A 264 15.55 -51.01 -78.68
CA LEU A 264 16.82 -50.40 -79.07
C LEU A 264 16.53 -49.43 -80.21
N ALA A 265 17.00 -48.19 -80.11
CA ALA A 265 16.97 -47.28 -81.25
C ALA A 265 17.92 -47.79 -82.33
N ASP A 266 17.52 -47.68 -83.60
CA ASP A 266 18.42 -47.90 -84.73
C ASP A 266 19.45 -46.77 -84.76
N GLY A 267 20.65 -47.03 -84.23
CA GLY A 267 21.86 -46.21 -84.43
C GLY A 267 21.80 -44.78 -83.95
#